data_AF-A0A7M2QV60-F1
#
_entry.id   AF-A0A7M2QV60-F1
#
_cell.length_a   1.000
_cell.length_b   1.000
_cell.length_c   1.000
_cell.angle_alpha   90.00
_cell.angle_beta   90.00
_cell.angle_gamma   90.00
#
_symmetry.space_group_name_H-M   'P 1'
#
loop_
_entity.id
_entity.type
_entity.pdbx_description
1 polymer ?
#
loop_
_entity_poly.entity_id
_entity_poly.type
_entity_poly.pdbx_seq_one_letter_code
_entity_poly.pdbx_strand_id
1 'polypeptide(L)'
;MIKTDYYQNLLKRICKRNNISPRRVRFENIEDLVVIHVKNHLKEGVDLESFKILNFILQTVIPLGIKFNQQLYLYPGGNRLDRVVITFEKDDYVLLNKKLDEGDV
;
A
#
# COMPACT_ATOMS: atom_id res chain seq x y z
N MET A 1 -6.73 16.93 -11.66
CA MET A 1 -5.50 16.12 -11.55
C MET A 1 -4.81 16.51 -10.25
N ILE A 2 -4.67 15.59 -9.29
CA ILE A 2 -3.81 15.83 -8.12
C ILE A 2 -2.38 16.05 -8.65
N LYS A 3 -1.79 17.21 -8.38
CA LYS A 3 -0.47 17.60 -8.93
C LYS A 3 0.67 16.73 -8.39
N THR A 4 0.49 16.10 -7.22
CA THR A 4 1.49 15.29 -6.52
C THR A 4 0.82 14.12 -5.80
N ASP A 5 1.24 12.88 -6.05
CA ASP A 5 0.78 11.71 -5.29
C ASP A 5 1.48 11.67 -3.92
N TYR A 6 0.92 12.43 -2.96
CA TYR A 6 1.43 12.58 -1.60
C TYR A 6 1.54 11.26 -0.87
N TYR A 7 0.51 10.41 -0.98
CA TYR A 7 0.50 9.15 -0.26
C TYR A 7 1.54 8.15 -0.80
N GLN A 8 1.64 8.02 -2.13
CA GLN A 8 2.68 7.18 -2.73
C GLN A 8 4.08 7.65 -2.30
N ASN A 9 4.30 8.96 -2.29
CA ASN A 9 5.57 9.53 -1.85
C ASN A 9 5.85 9.29 -0.36
N LEU A 10 4.84 9.45 0.49
CA LEU A 10 4.92 9.16 1.93
C LEU A 10 5.31 7.70 2.16
N LEU A 11 4.58 6.75 1.58
CA LEU A 11 4.82 5.32 1.78
C LEU A 11 6.21 4.90 1.30
N LYS A 12 6.65 5.38 0.12
CA LYS A 12 8.00 5.13 -0.40
C LYS A 12 9.08 5.72 0.51
N ARG A 13 8.87 6.92 1.08
CA ARG A 13 9.80 7.54 2.05
C ARG A 13 9.87 6.75 3.35
N ILE A 14 8.74 6.31 3.90
CA ILE A 14 8.70 5.47 5.11
C ILE A 14 9.44 4.15 4.88
N CYS A 15 9.22 3.50 3.73
CA CYS A 15 9.97 2.28 3.36
C CYS A 15 11.48 2.54 3.34
N LYS A 16 11.92 3.58 2.64
CA LYS A 16 13.35 3.94 2.53
C LYS A 16 13.97 4.23 3.91
N ARG A 17 13.24 4.95 4.78
CA ARG A 17 13.69 5.27 6.16
C ARG A 17 13.86 4.02 7.02
N ASN A 18 13.12 2.95 6.73
CA ASN A 18 13.17 1.68 7.43
C ASN A 18 14.03 0.62 6.70
N ASN A 19 14.91 1.04 5.79
CA ASN A 19 15.79 0.17 4.99
C ASN A 19 15.04 -0.86 4.12
N ILE A 20 13.76 -0.60 3.80
CA ILE A 20 12.96 -1.44 2.92
C ILE A 20 12.98 -0.84 1.51
N SER A 21 13.30 -1.68 0.50
CA SER A 21 13.32 -1.24 -0.89
C SER A 21 11.95 -0.71 -1.32
N PRO A 22 11.82 0.56 -1.77
CA PRO A 22 10.56 1.12 -2.23
C PRO A 22 9.96 0.39 -3.44
N ARG A 23 10.78 -0.40 -4.17
CA ARG A 23 10.33 -1.23 -5.30
C ARG A 23 9.45 -2.40 -4.87
N ARG A 24 9.42 -2.73 -3.58
CA ARG A 24 8.52 -3.75 -3.02
C ARG A 24 7.06 -3.32 -3.02
N VAL A 25 6.81 -2.03 -3.16
CA VAL A 25 5.48 -1.44 -3.24
C VAL A 25 5.27 -0.92 -4.67
N ARG A 26 4.38 -1.56 -5.41
CA ARG A 26 3.99 -1.12 -6.76
C ARG A 26 2.60 -0.53 -6.72
N PHE A 27 2.44 0.65 -7.30
CA PHE A 27 1.17 1.33 -7.46
C PHE A 27 0.68 1.14 -8.89
N GLU A 28 -0.63 1.00 -9.04
CA GLU A 28 -1.29 0.81 -10.32
C GLU A 28 -2.67 1.47 -10.24
N ASN A 29 -3.08 2.14 -11.32
CA ASN A 29 -4.43 2.68 -11.45
C ASN A 29 -5.18 1.75 -12.40
N ILE A 30 -6.27 1.16 -11.93
CA ILE A 30 -7.12 0.25 -12.72
C ILE A 30 -8.54 0.80 -12.63
N GLU A 31 -9.04 1.35 -13.74
CA GLU A 31 -10.38 1.96 -13.80
C GLU A 31 -10.57 3.02 -12.68
N ASP A 32 -11.49 2.76 -11.76
CA ASP A 32 -11.82 3.61 -10.61
C ASP A 32 -11.16 3.14 -9.32
N LEU A 33 -10.12 2.30 -9.40
CA LEU A 33 -9.35 1.81 -8.28
C LEU A 33 -7.89 2.25 -8.33
N VAL A 34 -7.35 2.58 -7.16
CA VAL A 34 -5.91 2.68 -6.93
C VAL A 34 -5.44 1.44 -6.18
N VAL A 35 -4.50 0.72 -6.78
CA VAL A 35 -4.05 -0.60 -6.33
C VAL A 35 -2.60 -0.52 -5.89
N ILE A 36 -2.33 -1.00 -4.69
CA ILE A 36 -0.98 -1.12 -4.12
C ILE A 36 -0.65 -2.60 -3.94
N HIS A 37 0.34 -3.07 -4.70
CA HIS A 37 0.86 -4.43 -4.61
C HIS A 37 2.04 -4.46 -3.65
N VAL A 38 1.97 -5.33 -2.64
CA VAL A 38 3.04 -5.64 -1.68
C VAL A 38 3.47 -7.09 -1.92
N LYS A 39 4.60 -7.29 -2.61
CA LYS A 39 5.05 -8.62 -3.02
C LYS A 39 5.76 -9.36 -1.89
N ASN A 40 5.32 -10.60 -1.63
CA ASN A 40 6.03 -11.52 -0.75
C ASN A 40 7.25 -12.10 -1.48
N HIS A 41 8.42 -12.04 -0.86
CA HIS A 41 9.66 -12.55 -1.47
C HIS A 41 10.10 -13.92 -0.97
N LEU A 42 9.49 -14.44 0.09
CA LEU A 42 9.80 -15.78 0.57
C LEU A 42 9.09 -16.86 -0.24
N LYS A 43 9.75 -18.01 -0.39
CA LYS A 43 9.13 -19.20 -0.97
C LYS A 43 8.12 -19.82 -0.01
N GLU A 44 8.41 -19.77 1.29
CA GLU A 44 7.58 -20.31 2.35
C GLU A 44 7.43 -19.26 3.45
N GLY A 45 6.21 -19.09 3.94
CA GLY A 45 5.88 -18.06 4.93
C GLY A 45 5.72 -16.65 4.35
N VAL A 46 5.72 -15.68 5.25
CA VAL A 46 5.52 -14.25 4.96
C VAL A 46 6.80 -13.50 5.31
N ASP A 47 7.31 -12.73 4.36
CA ASP A 47 8.51 -11.93 4.61
C ASP A 47 8.19 -10.72 5.51
N LEU A 48 9.06 -10.48 6.49
CA LEU A 48 8.84 -9.45 7.51
C LEU A 48 8.75 -8.04 6.92
N GLU A 49 9.44 -7.76 5.82
CA GLU A 49 9.39 -6.44 5.19
C GLU A 49 8.00 -6.17 4.57
N SER A 50 7.38 -7.17 3.95
CA SER A 50 6.00 -7.08 3.47
C SER A 50 5.03 -6.81 4.61
N PHE A 51 5.20 -7.49 5.75
CA PHE A 51 4.36 -7.24 6.93
C PHE A 51 4.55 -5.82 7.50
N LYS A 52 5.80 -5.33 7.54
CA LYS A 52 6.10 -3.94 7.94
C LYS A 52 5.46 -2.92 7.00
N ILE A 53 5.50 -3.15 5.69
CA ILE A 53 4.84 -2.28 4.71
C ILE A 53 3.33 -2.20 4.97
N LEU A 54 2.67 -3.35 5.18
CA LEU A 54 1.25 -3.39 5.51
C LEU A 54 0.97 -2.60 6.80
N ASN A 55 1.80 -2.78 7.82
CA ASN A 55 1.68 -2.01 9.06
C ASN A 55 1.83 -0.50 8.83
N PHE A 56 2.74 -0.04 7.96
CA PHE A 56 2.85 1.39 7.63
C PHE A 56 1.59 1.92 6.92
N ILE A 57 0.99 1.13 6.04
CA ILE A 57 -0.29 1.48 5.39
C ILE A 57 -1.36 1.64 6.45
N LEU A 58 -1.51 0.68 7.36
CA LEU A 58 -2.49 0.77 8.46
C LEU A 58 -2.26 2.03 9.32
N GLN A 59 -1.01 2.29 9.72
CA GLN A 59 -0.65 3.43 10.57
C GLN A 59 -0.88 4.80 9.91
N THR A 60 -0.85 4.88 8.57
CA THR A 60 -1.00 6.14 7.84
C THR A 60 -2.41 6.36 7.31
N VAL A 61 -3.17 5.29 7.07
CA VAL A 61 -4.51 5.36 6.45
C VAL A 61 -5.63 5.32 7.49
N ILE A 62 -5.52 4.46 8.52
CA ILE A 62 -6.58 4.30 9.53
C ILE A 62 -6.85 5.59 10.31
N PRO A 63 -5.85 6.36 10.79
CA PRO A 63 -6.11 7.59 11.53
C PRO A 63 -6.88 8.64 10.71
N LEU A 64 -6.75 8.59 9.38
CA LEU A 64 -7.44 9.49 8.46
C LEU A 64 -8.87 9.03 8.12
N GLY A 65 -9.31 7.88 8.64
CA GLY A 65 -10.65 7.33 8.39
C GLY A 65 -10.90 6.96 6.92
N ILE A 66 -9.84 6.72 6.16
CA ILE A 66 -9.92 6.39 4.73
C ILE A 66 -10.22 4.90 4.57
N LYS A 67 -11.19 4.58 3.70
CA LYS A 67 -11.56 3.20 3.39
C LYS A 67 -10.58 2.59 2.39
N PHE A 68 -10.29 1.31 2.58
CA PHE A 68 -9.53 0.49 1.64
C PHE A 68 -9.91 -0.97 1.85
N ASN A 69 -9.69 -1.79 0.83
CA ASN A 69 -9.77 -3.25 0.95
C ASN A 69 -8.38 -3.87 0.91
N GLN A 70 -8.22 -5.01 1.58
CA GLN A 70 -7.01 -5.83 1.55
C GLN A 70 -7.36 -7.23 1.06
N GLN A 71 -6.60 -7.74 0.10
CA GLN A 71 -6.76 -9.10 -0.42
C GLN A 71 -5.42 -9.83 -0.52
N LEU A 72 -5.42 -11.11 -0.14
CA LEU A 72 -4.28 -12.00 -0.30
C LEU A 72 -4.34 -12.71 -1.66
N TYR A 73 -3.21 -12.80 -2.34
CA TYR A 73 -3.05 -13.57 -3.56
C TYR A 73 -2.03 -14.68 -3.33
N LEU A 74 -2.48 -15.92 -3.51
CA LEU A 74 -1.67 -17.12 -3.36
C LEU A 74 -1.26 -17.67 -4.73
N TYR A 75 -0.14 -18.38 -4.78
CA TYR A 75 0.19 -19.18 -5.96
C TYR A 75 -0.82 -20.31 -6.14
N PRO A 76 -1.16 -20.70 -7.39
CA PRO A 76 -2.06 -21.82 -7.64
C PRO A 76 -1.60 -23.12 -6.98
N GLY A 77 -2.54 -23.87 -6.41
CA GLY A 77 -2.28 -25.21 -5.88
C GLY A 77 -1.53 -25.26 -4.56
N GLY A 78 -1.45 -24.18 -3.79
CA GLY A 78 -0.82 -24.20 -2.48
C GLY A 78 -1.04 -22.96 -1.61
N ASN A 79 -0.39 -22.94 -0.45
CA ASN A 79 -0.51 -21.87 0.56
C ASN A 79 0.61 -20.82 0.48
N ARG A 80 1.35 -20.80 -0.64
CA ARG A 80 2.43 -19.84 -0.84
C ARG A 80 1.84 -18.48 -1.18
N LEU A 81 2.10 -17.48 -0.35
CA LEU A 81 1.72 -16.10 -0.60
C LEU A 81 2.56 -15.51 -1.75
N ASP A 82 1.91 -14.99 -2.79
CA ASP A 82 2.55 -14.20 -3.84
C ASP A 82 2.62 -12.72 -3.44
N ARG A 83 1.48 -12.14 -3.08
CA ARG A 83 1.38 -10.73 -2.70
C ARG A 83 0.16 -10.46 -1.86
N VAL A 84 0.20 -9.32 -1.18
CA VAL A 84 -0.97 -8.67 -0.62
C VAL A 84 -1.29 -7.46 -1.49
N VAL A 85 -2.56 -7.30 -1.82
CA VAL A 85 -3.05 -6.17 -2.59
C VAL A 85 -3.91 -5.29 -1.68
N ILE A 86 -3.62 -4.00 -1.66
CA ILE A 86 -4.44 -2.98 -1.04
C ILE A 86 -5.13 -2.20 -2.16
N THR A 87 -6.44 -2.01 -2.06
CA THR A 87 -7.22 -1.27 -3.05
C THR A 87 -7.97 -0.13 -2.39
N PHE A 88 -7.98 1.02 -3.06
CA PHE A 88 -8.77 2.19 -2.71
C PHE A 88 -9.71 2.47 -3.87
N GLU A 89 -10.95 2.82 -3.57
CA GLU A 89 -11.75 3.57 -4.52
C GLU A 89 -11.02 4.88 -4.83
N LYS A 90 -11.09 5.34 -6.07
CA LYS A 90 -10.36 6.52 -6.54
C LYS A 90 -10.70 7.76 -5.73
N ASP A 91 -11.96 7.93 -5.35
CA ASP A 91 -12.41 9.05 -4.52
C ASP A 91 -11.83 8.99 -3.10
N ASP A 92 -11.75 7.79 -2.50
CA ASP A 92 -11.10 7.59 -1.20
C ASP A 92 -9.59 7.87 -1.29
N TYR A 93 -8.93 7.46 -2.37
CA TYR A 93 -7.50 7.76 -2.60
C TYR A 93 -7.25 9.25 -2.84
N VAL A 94 -8.15 9.94 -3.53
CA VAL A 94 -8.10 11.39 -3.71
C VAL A 94 -8.24 12.10 -2.37
N LEU A 95 -9.20 11.66 -1.53
CA LEU A 95 -9.39 12.20 -0.19
C LEU A 95 -8.17 11.97 0.71
N LEU A 96 -7.56 10.78 0.64
CA LEU A 96 -6.31 10.46 1.34
C LEU A 96 -5.20 11.45 1.00
N ASN A 97 -4.98 11.69 -0.31
CA ASN A 97 -3.96 12.64 -0.75
C ASN A 97 -4.26 14.07 -0.30
N LYS A 98 -5.53 14.48 -0.32
CA LYS A 98 -5.95 15.81 0.15
C LYS A 98 -5.65 16.00 1.63
N LYS A 99 -6.04 15.05 2.48
CA LYS A 99 -5.79 15.11 3.94
C LYS A 99 -4.29 15.19 4.27
N LEU A 100 -3.46 14.49 3.50
CA LEU A 100 -2.00 14.54 3.67
C LEU A 100 -1.38 15.88 3.24
N ASP A 101 -1.95 16.54 2.22
CA ASP A 101 -1.51 17.88 1.78
C ASP A 101 -1.89 18.95 2.81
N GLU A 102 -3.09 18.83 3.40
CA GLU A 102 -3.62 19.77 4.40
C GLU A 102 -2.99 19.58 5.80
N GLY A 103 -2.26 18.49 6.02
CA GLY A 103 -1.52 18.23 7.26
C GLY A 103 -2.35 17.58 8.37
N ASP A 104 -3.43 16.87 8.03
CA ASP A 104 -4.32 16.15 8.97
C ASP A 104 -3.66 14.89 9.59
N VAL A 105 -2.35 14.90 9.83
CA VAL A 105 -1.55 13.74 10.29
C VAL A 105 -1.18 13.86 11.76
#